data_AF-A0A7V9H955-F1
#
_entry.id   AF-A0A7V9H955-F1
#
_cell.length_a   1.000
_cell.length_b   1.000
_cell.length_c   1.000
_cell.angle_alpha   90.00
_cell.angle_beta   90.00
_cell.angle_gamma   90.00
#
_symmetry.space_group_name_H-M   'P 1'
#
loop_
_entity.id
_entity.type
_entity.pdbx_description
1 polymer ?
#
loop_
_entity_poly.entity_id
_entity_poly.type
_entity_poly.pdbx_seq_one_letter_code
_entity_poly.pdbx_strand_id
1 'polypeptide(L)'
;MFNPEEIIALVRRGKDLADAATMWSARLDGTAAQLWRILGPAPAGAAWVTERLLAAADDLPLSGRPLFAGQRAMAIPEEPTARLWRSADRLREFRGDSHVQVWSAAGVDPLEIGLLSDLYWGLPARSHTAGHGWTDARLGWGPADRAARLRLIADAYGLDRDGRATLLP
;
A
#
# COMPACT_ATOMS: atom_id res chain seq x y z
N MET A 1 -4.93 -6.30 -2.14
CA MET A 1 -3.76 -7.11 -2.57
C MET A 1 -3.95 -7.53 -4.01
N PHE A 2 -2.88 -7.65 -4.81
CA PHE A 2 -2.97 -8.05 -6.22
C PHE A 2 -3.21 -9.55 -6.39
N ASN A 3 -3.87 -9.93 -7.48
CA ASN A 3 -3.89 -11.31 -7.94
C ASN A 3 -2.46 -11.76 -8.29
N PRO A 4 -1.99 -12.90 -7.74
CA PRO A 4 -0.60 -13.31 -7.86
C PRO A 4 -0.18 -13.61 -9.30
N GLU A 5 -1.07 -14.21 -10.11
CA GLU A 5 -0.74 -14.54 -11.50
C GLU A 5 -0.53 -13.28 -12.35
N GLU A 6 -1.42 -12.30 -12.20
CA GLU A 6 -1.33 -11.02 -12.89
C GLU A 6 -0.08 -10.24 -12.47
N ILE A 7 0.14 -10.08 -11.16
CA ILE A 7 1.26 -9.26 -10.68
C ILE A 7 2.63 -9.89 -10.97
N ILE A 8 2.75 -11.22 -10.92
CA ILE A 8 4.00 -11.90 -11.27
C ILE A 8 4.33 -11.67 -12.75
N ALA A 9 3.34 -11.80 -13.65
CA ALA A 9 3.53 -11.56 -15.07
C ALA A 9 3.94 -10.10 -15.34
N LEU A 10 3.26 -9.14 -14.71
CA LEU A 10 3.56 -7.72 -14.84
C LEU A 10 4.95 -7.35 -14.30
N VAL A 11 5.33 -7.87 -13.12
CA VAL A 11 6.64 -7.61 -12.53
C VAL A 11 7.77 -8.18 -13.39
N ARG A 12 7.59 -9.39 -13.95
CA ARG A 12 8.56 -9.97 -14.88
C ARG A 12 8.73 -9.09 -16.12
N ARG A 13 7.61 -8.73 -16.76
CA ARG A 13 7.63 -7.86 -17.94
C ARG A 13 8.28 -6.51 -17.65
N GLY A 14 7.99 -5.93 -16.49
CA GLY A 14 8.57 -4.65 -16.06
C GLY A 14 10.08 -4.71 -15.92
N LYS A 15 10.63 -5.81 -15.39
CA LYS A 15 12.07 -6.02 -15.28
C LYS A 15 12.78 -6.13 -16.64
N ASP A 16 12.08 -6.56 -17.69
CA ASP A 16 12.62 -6.55 -19.06
C ASP A 16 12.63 -5.16 -19.70
N LEU A 17 11.91 -4.18 -19.13
CA LEU A 17 11.79 -2.81 -19.65
C LEU A 17 12.74 -1.84 -18.97
N ALA A 18 12.94 -1.99 -17.67
CA ALA A 18 13.80 -1.12 -16.88
C ALA A 18 14.41 -1.89 -15.72
N ASP A 19 15.69 -1.63 -15.45
CA ASP A 19 16.33 -2.15 -14.25
C ASP A 19 15.85 -1.40 -12.99
N ALA A 20 16.15 -1.97 -11.83
CA ALA A 20 15.73 -1.43 -10.55
C ALA A 20 16.31 -0.03 -10.27
N ALA A 21 17.53 0.25 -10.74
CA ALA A 21 18.19 1.54 -10.53
C ALA A 21 17.50 2.65 -11.34
N THR A 22 17.14 2.35 -12.59
CA THR A 22 16.40 3.24 -13.48
C THR A 22 15.00 3.52 -12.94
N MET A 23 14.29 2.48 -12.50
CA MET A 23 12.98 2.64 -11.86
C MET A 23 13.06 3.49 -10.59
N TRP A 24 14.11 3.29 -9.79
CA TRP A 24 14.34 4.05 -8.57
C TRP A 24 14.63 5.52 -8.86
N SER A 25 15.54 5.83 -9.79
CA SER A 25 15.83 7.21 -10.19
C SER A 25 14.58 7.91 -10.68
N ALA A 26 13.83 7.28 -11.60
CA ALA A 26 12.60 7.87 -12.14
C ALA A 26 11.55 8.15 -11.05
N ARG A 27 11.40 7.25 -10.06
CA ARG A 27 10.51 7.45 -8.92
C ARG A 27 10.98 8.62 -8.04
N LEU A 28 12.27 8.68 -7.75
CA LEU A 28 12.84 9.74 -6.92
C LEU A 28 12.68 11.11 -7.60
N ASP A 29 13.10 11.20 -8.86
CA ASP A 29 13.08 12.45 -9.64
C ASP A 29 11.64 12.96 -9.82
N GLY A 30 10.71 12.07 -10.17
CA GLY A 30 9.31 12.43 -10.35
C GLY A 30 8.63 12.90 -9.07
N THR A 31 8.88 12.24 -7.95
CA THR A 31 8.29 12.61 -6.65
C THR A 31 8.89 13.90 -6.09
N ALA A 32 10.20 14.08 -6.18
CA ALA A 32 10.89 15.32 -5.82
C ALA A 32 10.39 16.49 -6.66
N ALA A 33 10.36 16.35 -7.99
CA ALA A 33 9.86 17.39 -8.89
C ALA A 33 8.40 17.77 -8.62
N GLN A 34 7.55 16.79 -8.29
CA GLN A 34 6.16 17.05 -7.93
C GLN A 34 6.05 17.86 -6.63
N LEU A 35 6.78 17.47 -5.59
CA LEU A 35 6.79 18.21 -4.32
C LEU A 35 7.37 19.61 -4.49
N TRP A 36 8.47 19.74 -5.23
CA TRP A 36 9.08 21.02 -5.59
C TRP A 36 8.07 21.95 -6.26
N ARG A 37 7.29 21.45 -7.23
CA ARG A 37 6.28 22.25 -7.94
C ARG A 37 5.15 22.73 -7.02
N ILE A 38 4.77 21.94 -6.02
CA ILE A 38 3.63 22.23 -5.13
C ILE A 38 4.07 23.10 -3.94
N LEU A 39 5.24 22.82 -3.37
CA LEU A 39 5.68 23.38 -2.10
C LEU A 39 6.88 24.34 -2.23
N GLY A 40 7.48 24.42 -3.43
CA GLY A 40 8.71 25.16 -3.69
C GLY A 40 9.99 24.38 -3.38
N PRO A 41 11.17 24.93 -3.71
CA PRO A 41 12.48 24.29 -3.50
C PRO A 41 12.85 24.07 -2.04
N ALA A 42 12.36 24.91 -1.13
CA ALA A 42 12.69 24.87 0.29
C ALA A 42 11.42 25.10 1.12
N PRO A 43 10.52 24.10 1.21
CA PRO A 43 9.27 24.27 1.92
C PRO A 43 9.51 24.57 3.39
N ALA A 44 8.84 25.60 3.92
CA ALA A 44 8.96 25.95 5.33
C ALA A 44 8.60 24.75 6.23
N GLY A 45 9.46 24.44 7.20
CA GLY A 45 9.27 23.30 8.12
C GLY A 45 9.67 21.93 7.55
N ALA A 46 10.07 21.81 6.28
CA ALA A 46 10.44 20.52 5.68
C ALA A 46 11.59 19.82 6.43
N ALA A 47 12.61 20.57 6.86
CA ALA A 47 13.73 20.03 7.63
C ALA A 47 13.25 19.42 8.96
N TRP A 48 12.45 20.18 9.72
CA TRP A 48 11.89 19.73 10.99
C TRP A 48 11.02 18.47 10.83
N VAL A 49 10.11 18.45 9.85
CA VAL A 49 9.26 17.28 9.56
C VAL A 49 10.13 16.08 9.19
N THR A 50 11.06 16.26 8.26
CA THR A 50 11.97 15.21 7.78
C THR A 50 12.72 14.57 8.94
N GLU A 51 13.31 15.36 9.83
CA GLU A 51 14.03 14.85 10.99
C GLU A 51 13.14 14.00 11.91
N ARG A 52 11.89 14.42 12.13
CA ARG A 52 10.95 13.68 12.98
C ARG A 52 10.51 12.37 12.34
N LEU A 53 10.23 12.38 11.04
CA LEU A 53 9.86 11.16 10.31
C LEU A 53 11.03 10.18 10.24
N LEU A 54 12.27 10.66 10.04
CA LEU A 54 13.45 9.81 10.05
C LEU A 54 13.72 9.24 11.44
N ALA A 55 13.71 10.06 12.50
CA ALA A 55 13.90 9.58 13.87
C ALA A 55 12.85 8.54 14.26
N ALA A 56 11.58 8.79 13.97
CA ALA A 56 10.52 7.82 14.20
C ALA A 56 10.75 6.54 13.41
N ALA A 57 11.08 6.64 12.12
CA ALA A 57 11.38 5.48 11.29
C ALA A 57 12.61 4.71 11.80
N ASP A 58 13.59 5.39 12.40
CA ASP A 58 14.84 4.77 12.83
C ASP A 58 14.66 3.80 14.02
N ASP A 59 13.67 4.08 14.87
CA ASP A 59 13.32 3.28 16.06
C ASP A 59 12.35 2.12 15.75
N LEU A 60 11.76 2.06 14.55
CA LEU A 60 10.77 1.05 14.20
C LEU A 60 11.38 -0.33 13.92
N PRO A 61 10.68 -1.42 14.31
CA PRO A 61 11.19 -2.78 14.10
C PRO A 61 11.22 -3.17 12.62
N LEU A 62 12.26 -3.90 12.23
CA LEU A 62 12.42 -4.43 10.85
C LEU A 62 11.77 -5.79 10.64
N SER A 63 11.57 -6.57 11.72
CA SER A 63 11.09 -7.94 11.64
C SER A 63 9.72 -8.03 10.96
N GLY A 64 9.63 -8.93 9.96
CA GLY A 64 8.45 -9.15 9.13
C GLY A 64 8.10 -7.99 8.18
N ARG A 65 8.98 -6.98 8.04
CA ARG A 65 8.72 -5.78 7.23
C ARG A 65 9.75 -5.62 6.11
N PRO A 66 9.72 -6.48 5.08
CA PRO A 66 10.76 -6.54 4.08
C PRO A 66 10.84 -5.27 3.23
N LEU A 67 9.70 -4.64 2.88
CA LEU A 67 9.71 -3.40 2.11
C LEU A 67 10.28 -2.27 2.95
N PHE A 68 9.83 -2.12 4.20
CA PHE A 68 10.40 -1.14 5.11
C PHE A 68 11.89 -1.35 5.37
N ALA A 69 12.32 -2.59 5.57
CA ALA A 69 13.73 -2.92 5.77
C ALA A 69 14.58 -2.55 4.55
N GLY A 70 14.10 -2.84 3.34
CA GLY A 70 14.74 -2.37 2.11
C GLY A 70 14.82 -0.85 2.06
N GLN A 71 13.76 -0.15 2.46
CA GLN A 71 13.73 1.32 2.48
C GLN A 71 14.68 1.92 3.52
N ARG A 72 14.83 1.28 4.68
CA ARG A 72 15.79 1.64 5.74
C ARG A 72 17.24 1.46 5.28
N ALA A 73 17.52 0.46 4.44
CA ALA A 73 18.85 0.19 3.92
C ALA A 73 19.31 1.16 2.81
N MET A 74 18.37 1.84 2.13
CA MET A 74 18.73 2.81 1.09
C MET A 74 19.11 4.18 1.67
N ALA A 75 20.01 4.87 0.96
CA ALA A 75 20.44 6.23 1.29
C ALA A 75 19.28 7.23 1.30
N ILE A 76 19.46 8.29 2.10
CA ILE A 76 18.55 9.44 2.14
C ILE A 76 19.14 10.55 1.26
N PRO A 77 18.40 11.07 0.27
CA PRO A 77 18.84 12.21 -0.55
C PRO A 77 19.10 13.47 0.28
N GLU A 78 19.93 14.36 -0.24
CA GLU A 78 20.21 15.68 0.37
C GLU A 78 19.21 16.76 -0.06
N GLU A 79 18.73 16.69 -1.31
CA GLU A 79 17.79 17.68 -1.85
C GLU A 79 16.51 17.75 -0.98
N PRO A 80 16.06 18.94 -0.54
CA PRO A 80 15.02 19.07 0.47
C PRO A 80 13.71 18.33 0.17
N THR A 81 13.21 18.40 -1.06
CA THR A 81 11.91 17.82 -1.42
C THR A 81 11.99 16.29 -1.58
N ALA A 82 13.07 15.78 -2.17
CA ALA A 82 13.43 14.37 -2.24
C ALA A 82 13.63 13.77 -0.85
N ARG A 83 14.33 14.51 0.04
CA ARG A 83 14.57 14.09 1.42
C ARG A 83 13.28 14.00 2.22
N LEU A 84 12.41 15.00 2.09
CA LEU A 84 11.08 15.01 2.71
C LEU A 84 10.24 13.81 2.23
N TRP A 85 10.15 13.62 0.91
CA TRP A 85 9.45 12.47 0.34
C TRP A 85 10.00 11.14 0.87
N ARG A 86 11.32 10.96 0.84
CA ARG A 86 11.98 9.73 1.28
C ARG A 86 11.68 9.40 2.74
N SER A 87 11.67 10.42 3.61
CA SER A 87 11.35 10.24 5.03
C SER A 87 9.92 9.75 5.25
N ALA A 88 8.94 10.29 4.50
CA ALA A 88 7.56 9.84 4.54
C ALA A 88 7.37 8.45 3.90
N ASP A 89 8.07 8.18 2.79
CA ASP A 89 8.00 6.92 2.05
C ASP A 89 8.48 5.72 2.90
N ARG A 90 9.44 5.92 3.81
CA ARG A 90 9.81 4.89 4.81
C ARG A 90 8.63 4.51 5.70
N LEU A 91 7.97 5.48 6.32
CA LEU A 91 6.83 5.21 7.21
C LEU A 91 5.61 4.66 6.45
N ARG A 92 5.44 5.08 5.19
CA ARG A 92 4.44 4.50 4.29
C ARG A 92 4.63 2.99 4.13
N GLU A 93 5.85 2.55 3.83
CA GLU A 93 6.13 1.12 3.66
C GLU A 93 6.05 0.35 4.99
N PHE A 94 6.45 0.96 6.11
CA PHE A 94 6.23 0.36 7.44
C PHE A 94 4.76 0.06 7.72
N ARG A 95 3.88 1.03 7.42
CA ARG A 95 2.43 0.86 7.57
C ARG A 95 1.91 -0.24 6.64
N GLY A 96 2.38 -0.25 5.39
CA GLY A 96 2.03 -1.28 4.40
C GLY A 96 2.36 -2.69 4.87
N ASP A 97 3.61 -2.92 5.27
CA ASP A 97 4.05 -4.22 5.80
C ASP A 97 3.29 -4.60 7.08
N SER A 98 2.96 -3.62 7.94
CA SER A 98 2.18 -3.88 9.15
C SER A 98 0.76 -4.35 8.84
N HIS A 99 0.11 -3.79 7.81
CA HIS A 99 -1.18 -4.31 7.34
C HIS A 99 -1.06 -5.74 6.82
N VAL A 100 -0.03 -6.03 6.00
CA VAL A 100 0.21 -7.38 5.48
C VAL A 100 0.38 -8.39 6.62
N GLN A 101 1.16 -8.04 7.65
CA GLN A 101 1.32 -8.89 8.83
C GLN A 101 0.01 -9.19 9.54
N VAL A 102 -0.80 -8.16 9.82
CA VAL A 102 -2.09 -8.33 10.49
C VAL A 102 -3.02 -9.22 9.68
N TRP A 103 -3.11 -8.98 8.37
CA TRP A 103 -3.95 -9.82 7.49
C TRP A 103 -3.48 -11.27 7.44
N SER A 104 -2.17 -11.49 7.30
CA SER A 104 -1.60 -12.84 7.30
C SER A 104 -1.79 -13.55 8.65
N ALA A 105 -1.63 -12.86 9.77
CA ALA A 105 -1.84 -13.43 11.10
C ALA A 105 -3.32 -13.78 11.36
N ALA A 106 -4.25 -12.99 10.80
CA ALA A 106 -5.68 -13.25 10.86
C ALA A 106 -6.17 -14.27 9.81
N GLY A 107 -5.28 -14.79 8.94
CA GLY A 107 -5.64 -15.78 7.92
C GLY A 107 -6.49 -15.22 6.78
N VAL A 108 -6.52 -13.90 6.60
CA VAL A 108 -7.34 -13.22 5.58
C VAL A 108 -6.67 -13.34 4.23
N ASP A 109 -7.40 -13.86 3.25
CA ASP A 109 -6.84 -14.08 1.92
C ASP A 109 -6.72 -12.78 1.10
N PRO A 110 -5.84 -12.72 0.08
CA PRO A 110 -5.64 -11.52 -0.74
C PRO A 110 -6.90 -10.94 -1.41
N LEU A 111 -7.85 -11.80 -1.75
CA LEU A 111 -9.13 -11.41 -2.35
C LEU A 111 -10.05 -10.83 -1.27
N GLU A 112 -10.19 -11.51 -0.13
CA GLU A 112 -10.95 -11.02 1.03
C GLU A 112 -10.47 -9.63 1.46
N ILE A 113 -9.16 -9.40 1.51
CA ILE A 113 -8.59 -8.07 1.79
C ILE A 113 -9.12 -7.01 0.81
N GLY A 114 -9.18 -7.33 -0.48
CA GLY A 114 -9.70 -6.43 -1.51
C GLY A 114 -11.17 -6.11 -1.30
N LEU A 115 -11.99 -7.14 -1.09
CA LEU A 115 -13.43 -7.01 -0.89
C LEU A 115 -13.77 -6.25 0.40
N LEU A 116 -13.06 -6.55 1.49
CA LEU A 116 -13.15 -5.79 2.74
C LEU A 116 -12.75 -4.33 2.55
N SER A 117 -11.74 -4.04 1.72
CA SER A 117 -11.32 -2.67 1.42
C SER A 117 -12.37 -1.90 0.62
N ASP A 118 -13.00 -2.53 -0.39
CA ASP A 118 -14.12 -1.94 -1.12
C ASP A 118 -15.26 -1.56 -0.17
N LEU A 119 -15.62 -2.47 0.74
CA LEU A 119 -16.68 -2.26 1.74
C LEU A 119 -16.29 -1.14 2.73
N TYR A 120 -15.10 -1.23 3.33
CA TYR A 120 -14.64 -0.27 4.34
C TYR A 120 -14.51 1.16 3.80
N TRP A 121 -14.15 1.32 2.53
CA TRP A 121 -14.07 2.63 1.87
C TRP A 121 -15.40 3.10 1.27
N GLY A 122 -16.47 2.30 1.35
CA GLY A 122 -17.75 2.62 0.74
C GLY A 122 -17.69 2.73 -0.78
N LEU A 123 -16.74 2.02 -1.40
CA LEU A 123 -16.59 2.01 -2.85
C LEU A 123 -17.64 1.11 -3.51
N PRO A 124 -18.02 1.37 -4.78
CA PRO A 124 -18.78 0.41 -5.55
C PRO A 124 -18.09 -0.95 -5.53
N ALA A 125 -18.85 -2.00 -5.27
CA ALA A 125 -18.30 -3.34 -5.09
C ALA A 125 -17.36 -3.70 -6.25
N ARG A 126 -16.12 -4.08 -5.91
CA ARG A 126 -15.05 -4.50 -6.81
C ARG A 126 -14.39 -3.38 -7.62
N SER A 127 -14.72 -2.12 -7.40
CA SER A 127 -14.05 -1.03 -8.12
C SER A 127 -12.55 -0.95 -7.80
N HIS A 128 -12.15 -1.15 -6.54
CA HIS A 128 -10.74 -1.26 -6.19
C HIS A 128 -10.20 -2.68 -6.43
N THR A 129 -10.97 -3.72 -6.07
CA THR A 129 -10.54 -5.13 -6.19
C THR A 129 -10.28 -5.55 -7.64
N ALA A 130 -11.08 -5.08 -8.61
CA ALA A 130 -10.87 -5.39 -10.03
C ALA A 130 -9.57 -4.77 -10.57
N GLY A 131 -9.21 -3.56 -10.12
CA GLY A 131 -7.94 -2.91 -10.47
C GLY A 131 -6.70 -3.67 -9.98
N HIS A 132 -6.91 -4.63 -9.08
CA HIS A 132 -5.89 -5.54 -8.56
C HIS A 132 -5.87 -6.92 -9.26
N GLY A 133 -6.59 -7.07 -10.37
CA GLY A 133 -6.60 -8.32 -11.16
C GLY A 133 -7.61 -9.36 -10.69
N TRP A 134 -8.50 -9.02 -9.75
CA TRP A 134 -9.56 -9.91 -9.27
C TRP A 134 -10.87 -9.68 -10.04
N THR A 135 -10.98 -10.29 -11.22
CA THR A 135 -12.16 -10.19 -12.11
C THR A 135 -13.22 -11.25 -11.81
N ASP A 136 -14.46 -11.08 -12.29
CA ASP A 136 -15.54 -12.07 -12.08
C ASP A 136 -15.15 -13.50 -12.48
N ALA A 137 -14.49 -13.63 -13.63
CA ALA A 137 -14.01 -14.91 -14.14
C ALA A 137 -13.03 -15.60 -13.16
N ARG A 138 -12.22 -14.81 -12.44
CA ARG A 138 -11.26 -15.30 -11.45
C ARG A 138 -11.86 -15.54 -10.06
N LEU A 139 -12.99 -14.90 -9.74
CA LEU A 139 -13.71 -15.10 -8.47
C LEU A 139 -14.52 -16.39 -8.46
N GLY A 140 -15.01 -16.84 -9.61
CA GLY A 140 -15.97 -17.94 -9.71
C GLY A 140 -17.33 -17.60 -9.08
N TRP A 141 -17.64 -16.31 -8.92
CA TRP A 141 -18.90 -15.82 -8.34
C TRP A 141 -19.80 -15.29 -9.46
N GLY A 142 -21.08 -15.66 -9.44
CA GLY A 142 -22.09 -14.97 -10.25
C GLY A 142 -22.48 -13.63 -9.62
N PRO A 143 -23.02 -12.66 -10.38
CA PRO A 143 -23.57 -11.42 -9.83
C PRO A 143 -24.58 -11.62 -8.69
N ALA A 144 -25.34 -12.72 -8.72
CA ALA A 144 -26.33 -13.07 -7.70
C ALA A 144 -25.71 -13.52 -6.36
N ASP A 145 -24.51 -14.09 -6.37
CA ASP A 145 -23.87 -14.63 -5.14
C ASP A 145 -23.19 -13.53 -4.31
N ARG A 146 -22.98 -12.36 -4.91
CA ARG A 146 -22.09 -11.31 -4.36
C ARG A 146 -22.55 -10.79 -3.02
N ALA A 147 -23.84 -10.47 -2.86
CA ALA A 147 -24.35 -9.90 -1.61
C ALA A 147 -24.21 -10.90 -0.44
N ALA A 148 -24.51 -12.18 -0.68
CA ALA A 148 -24.41 -13.23 0.34
C ALA A 148 -22.94 -13.51 0.73
N ARG A 149 -22.03 -13.57 -0.25
CA ARG A 149 -20.61 -13.84 0.01
C ARG A 149 -19.89 -12.65 0.65
N LEU A 150 -20.20 -11.41 0.23
CA LEU A 150 -19.71 -10.21 0.89
C LEU A 150 -20.24 -10.09 2.32
N ARG A 151 -21.48 -10.52 2.57
CA ARG A 151 -22.04 -10.59 3.92
C ARG A 151 -21.30 -11.61 4.78
N LEU A 152 -21.02 -12.82 4.27
CA LEU A 152 -20.23 -13.82 5.01
C LEU A 152 -18.84 -13.31 5.39
N ILE A 153 -18.17 -12.62 4.47
CA ILE A 153 -16.87 -11.99 4.72
C ILE A 153 -17.02 -10.86 5.75
N ALA A 154 -17.99 -9.96 5.57
CA ALA A 154 -18.23 -8.86 6.50
C ALA A 154 -18.54 -9.38 7.92
N ASP A 155 -19.39 -10.39 8.06
CA ASP A 155 -19.78 -10.97 9.34
C ASP A 155 -18.58 -11.68 10.02
N ALA A 156 -17.73 -12.36 9.25
CA ALA A 156 -16.50 -12.99 9.77
C ALA A 156 -15.52 -12.00 10.40
N TYR A 157 -15.56 -10.73 9.97
CA TYR A 157 -14.68 -9.66 10.45
C TYR A 157 -15.41 -8.52 11.17
N GLY A 158 -16.70 -8.70 11.52
CA GLY A 158 -17.47 -7.70 12.28
C GLY A 158 -17.73 -6.38 11.54
N LEU A 159 -17.91 -6.40 10.22
CA LEU A 159 -18.27 -5.22 9.44
C LEU A 159 -19.80 -5.15 9.22
N ASP A 160 -20.38 -3.96 9.42
CA ASP A 160 -21.79 -3.73 9.15
C ASP A 160 -22.05 -3.32 7.69
N ARG A 161 -23.29 -2.89 7.38
CA ARG A 161 -23.70 -2.50 6.01
C ARG A 161 -22.96 -1.28 5.47
N ASP A 162 -22.50 -0.40 6.34
CA ASP A 162 -21.75 0.81 5.98
C ASP A 162 -20.23 0.59 6.14
N GLY A 163 -19.80 -0.66 6.34
CA GLY A 163 -18.41 -1.05 6.50
C GLY A 163 -17.85 -0.77 7.90
N ARG A 164 -18.69 -0.54 8.92
CA ARG A 164 -18.27 -0.22 10.29
C ARG A 164 -19.27 -0.63 11.38
N ALA A 165 -18.91 -1.58 12.23
CA ALA A 165 -19.01 -1.39 13.68
C ALA A 165 -18.22 -2.46 14.45
N THR A 166 -17.28 -2.00 15.27
CA THR A 166 -16.44 -2.77 16.19
C THR A 166 -15.44 -3.73 15.54
N LEU A 167 -14.29 -3.19 15.12
CA LEU A 167 -13.06 -3.95 14.86
C LEU A 167 -12.55 -4.56 16.18
N LEU A 168 -13.23 -5.61 16.65
CA LEU A 168 -13.01 -6.46 17.84
C LEU A 168 -12.84 -5.73 19.20
N PRO A 169 -13.28 -6.31 20.32
CA PRO A 169 -13.04 -5.74 21.66
C PRO A 169 -11.55 -5.64 22.01
#